data_AF-A0A1V6KI53-F1
#
_entry.id   AF-A0A1V6KI53-F1
#
_cell.length_a   1.000
_cell.length_b   1.000
_cell.length_c   1.000
_cell.angle_alpha   90.00
_cell.angle_beta   90.00
_cell.angle_gamma   90.00
#
_symmetry.space_group_name_H-M   'P 1'
#
loop_
_entity.id
_entity.type
_entity.pdbx_description
1 polymer ?
#
loop_
_entity_poly.entity_id
_entity_poly.type
_entity_poly.pdbx_seq_one_letter_code
_entity_poly.pdbx_strand_id
1 'polypeptide(L)'
;MLVVEAMKTAASKGKDSNFYFFRDNNHLEVNLLVESGQSLVPIKIKVARTFSFEFIRAFSSLQKLDSSFSHGVVIYFGELETAFEDSTIINFSSISKSI
;
A
#
# COMPACT_ATOMS: atom_id res chain seq x y z
N MET A 1 11.45 -10.33 5.86
CA MET A 1 10.19 -9.77 6.43
C MET A 1 10.01 -8.43 5.75
N LEU A 2 9.27 -8.41 4.62
CA LEU A 2 9.28 -7.32 3.63
C LEU A 2 9.00 -5.93 4.21
N VAL A 3 8.13 -5.85 5.21
CA VAL A 3 7.77 -4.57 5.83
C VAL A 3 8.92 -3.96 6.63
N VAL A 4 9.66 -4.77 7.38
CA VAL A 4 10.82 -4.28 8.16
C VAL A 4 11.97 -3.89 7.25
N GLU A 5 12.11 -4.54 6.09
CA GLU A 5 13.07 -4.13 5.06
C GLU A 5 12.69 -2.78 4.43
N ALA A 6 11.40 -2.53 4.19
CA ALA A 6 10.91 -1.24 3.73
C ALA A 6 11.15 -0.11 4.76
N MET A 7 10.84 -0.36 6.04
CA MET A 7 11.10 0.60 7.13
C MET A 7 12.60 0.90 7.28
N LYS A 8 13.45 -0.14 7.25
CA LYS A 8 14.91 0.01 7.35
C LYS A 8 15.48 0.84 6.19
N THR A 9 14.98 0.62 4.98
CA THR A 9 15.39 1.36 3.78
C THR A 9 15.00 2.84 3.90
N ALA A 10 13.79 3.14 4.37
CA ALA A 10 13.35 4.52 4.56
C ALA A 10 14.15 5.25 5.65
N ALA A 11 14.39 4.60 6.79
CA ALA A 11 15.21 5.14 7.87
C ALA A 11 16.65 5.42 7.41
N SER A 12 17.25 4.51 6.63
CA SER A 12 18.61 4.73 6.07
C SER A 12 18.69 5.89 5.06
N LYS A 13 17.56 6.30 4.48
CA LYS A 13 17.47 7.42 3.52
C LYS A 13 17.15 8.75 4.22
N GLY A 14 17.14 8.79 5.56
CA GLY A 14 16.84 10.00 6.34
C GLY A 14 15.42 10.53 6.13
N LYS A 15 14.51 9.70 5.60
CA LYS A 15 13.09 10.03 5.48
C LYS A 15 12.42 9.61 6.78
N ASP A 16 11.93 10.57 7.54
CA ASP A 16 10.93 10.35 8.60
C ASP A 16 9.59 9.99 7.95
N SER A 17 9.54 8.86 7.24
CA SER A 17 8.29 8.28 6.81
C SER A 17 7.74 7.48 7.98
N ASN A 18 6.66 7.98 8.57
CA ASN A 18 5.91 7.24 9.55
C ASN A 18 5.19 6.08 8.84
N PHE A 19 5.62 4.85 9.13
CA PHE A 19 4.99 3.63 8.62
C PHE A 19 4.08 3.07 9.71
N TYR A 20 2.77 3.07 9.45
CA TYR A 20 1.81 2.47 10.37
C TYR A 20 1.23 1.17 9.79
N PHE A 21 0.95 0.22 10.66
CA PHE A 21 0.12 -0.93 10.32
C PHE A 21 -1.34 -0.57 10.62
N PHE A 22 -2.24 -0.82 9.67
CA PHE A 22 -3.66 -0.54 9.88
C PHE A 22 -4.49 -1.80 9.64
N ARG A 23 -5.20 -2.21 10.70
CA ARG A 23 -6.23 -3.24 10.68
C ARG A 23 -7.41 -2.75 11.52
N ASP A 24 -8.58 -2.67 10.91
CA ASP A 24 -9.84 -2.40 11.61
C ASP A 24 -10.59 -3.71 11.95
N ASN A 25 -11.49 -3.64 12.93
CA ASN A 25 -12.38 -4.72 13.35
C ASN A 25 -13.33 -5.19 12.23
N ASN A 26 -13.54 -4.37 11.20
CA ASN A 26 -14.32 -4.72 10.00
C ASN A 26 -13.51 -5.47 8.93
N HIS A 27 -12.38 -6.09 9.29
CA HIS A 27 -11.46 -6.78 8.37
C HIS A 27 -10.86 -5.89 7.28
N LEU A 28 -10.87 -4.56 7.46
CA LEU A 28 -10.13 -3.65 6.59
C LEU A 28 -8.65 -3.73 6.93
N GLU A 29 -7.86 -4.26 6.00
CA GLU A 29 -6.44 -4.51 6.18
C GLU A 29 -5.59 -3.83 5.10
N VAL A 30 -4.65 -3.00 5.54
CA VAL A 30 -3.55 -2.49 4.72
C VAL A 30 -2.23 -2.71 5.47
N ASN A 31 -1.21 -3.13 4.74
CA ASN A 31 0.05 -3.55 5.33
C ASN A 31 0.87 -2.37 5.84
N LEU A 32 0.78 -1.24 5.16
CA LEU A 32 1.53 -0.03 5.44
C LEU A 32 0.62 1.16 5.19
N LEU A 33 0.75 2.19 6.02
CA LEU A 33 0.18 3.51 5.82
C LEU A 33 1.33 4.50 5.85
N VAL A 34 1.45 5.30 4.81
CA VAL A 34 2.54 6.28 4.65
C VAL A 34 1.95 7.68 4.64
N GLU A 35 2.44 8.52 5.54
CA GLU A 35 2.11 9.95 5.54
C GLU A 35 2.80 10.66 4.38
N SER A 36 2.03 11.45 3.64
CA SER A 36 2.48 12.31 2.54
C SER A 36 1.81 13.67 2.67
N GLY A 37 2.42 14.58 3.45
CA GLY A 37 1.83 15.87 3.77
C GLY A 37 0.59 15.71 4.65
N GLN A 38 -0.58 16.12 4.13
CA GLN A 38 -1.88 15.97 4.82
C GLN A 38 -2.63 14.69 4.43
N SER A 39 -2.00 13.84 3.61
CA SER A 39 -2.62 12.63 3.08
C SER A 39 -1.98 11.37 3.65
N LEU A 40 -2.79 10.33 3.77
CA LEU A 40 -2.39 8.99 4.20
C LEU A 40 -2.50 8.05 3.00
N VAL A 41 -1.36 7.49 2.57
CA VAL A 41 -1.29 6.58 1.42
C VAL A 41 -1.33 5.14 1.94
N PRO A 42 -2.45 4.40 1.76
CA PRO A 42 -2.54 3.02 2.18
C PRO A 42 -1.86 2.09 1.15
N ILE A 43 -0.96 1.24 1.62
CA ILE A 43 -0.23 0.27 0.81
C ILE A 43 -0.56 -1.14 1.28
N LYS A 44 -0.93 -2.01 0.35
CA LYS A 44 -1.24 -3.41 0.59
C LYS A 44 -0.26 -4.28 -0.18
N ILE A 45 0.35 -5.23 0.51
CA ILE A 45 1.33 -6.17 -0.04
C ILE A 45 0.69 -7.55 -0.08
N LYS A 46 0.60 -8.17 -1.26
CA LYS A 46 0.01 -9.50 -1.44
C LYS A 46 0.97 -10.43 -2.17
N VAL A 47 1.30 -11.55 -1.53
CA VAL A 47 2.05 -12.65 -2.15
C VAL A 47 1.08 -13.52 -2.95
N ALA A 48 0.58 -12.98 -4.07
CA ALA A 48 -0.34 -13.65 -4.99
C ALA A 48 0.11 -13.40 -6.43
N ARG A 49 -0.05 -14.41 -7.30
CA ARG A 49 0.30 -14.33 -8.73
C ARG A 49 -0.85 -13.85 -9.61
N THR A 50 -2.09 -14.02 -9.15
CA THR A 50 -3.30 -13.61 -9.87
C THR A 50 -3.94 -12.45 -9.13
N PHE A 51 -4.33 -11.41 -9.88
CA PHE A 51 -5.06 -10.28 -9.33
C PHE A 51 -6.46 -10.71 -8.85
N SER A 52 -6.89 -10.13 -7.72
CA SER A 52 -8.25 -10.25 -7.19
C SER A 52 -8.75 -8.88 -6.75
N PHE A 53 -10.00 -8.55 -7.08
CA PHE A 53 -10.64 -7.30 -6.67
C PHE A 53 -10.69 -7.10 -5.15
N GLU A 54 -10.62 -8.18 -4.37
CA GLU A 54 -10.51 -8.09 -2.89
C GLU A 54 -9.23 -7.38 -2.43
N PHE A 55 -8.21 -7.25 -3.30
CA PHE A 55 -7.01 -6.51 -2.96
C PHE A 55 -7.32 -5.02 -2.81
N ILE A 56 -8.15 -4.45 -3.69
CA ILE A 56 -8.43 -3.00 -3.72
C ILE A 56 -9.66 -2.60 -2.90
N ARG A 57 -10.54 -3.55 -2.55
CA ARG A 57 -11.82 -3.29 -1.85
C ARG A 57 -11.69 -2.40 -0.61
N ALA A 58 -10.59 -2.52 0.13
CA ALA A 58 -10.38 -1.74 1.36
C ALA A 58 -10.20 -0.23 1.10
N PHE A 59 -9.68 0.19 -0.06
CA PHE A 59 -9.30 1.58 -0.29
C PHE A 59 -10.51 2.51 -0.40
N SER A 60 -11.51 2.16 -1.19
CA SER A 60 -12.79 2.87 -1.21
C SER A 60 -13.45 3.00 0.16
N SER A 61 -13.26 2.03 1.07
CA SER A 61 -13.81 2.07 2.42
C SER A 61 -13.01 3.01 3.33
N LEU A 62 -11.68 3.02 3.19
CA LEU A 62 -10.80 3.94 3.91
C LEU A 62 -11.08 5.40 3.53
N GLN A 63 -11.22 5.70 2.24
CA GLN A 63 -11.55 7.06 1.77
C GLN A 63 -12.91 7.56 2.28
N LYS A 64 -13.88 6.65 2.48
CA LYS A 64 -15.17 6.98 3.10
C LYS A 64 -15.08 7.19 4.61
N LEU A 65 -14.12 6.54 5.27
CA LEU A 65 -13.90 6.65 6.70
C LEU A 65 -13.25 7.99 7.05
N ASP A 66 -12.26 8.42 6.27
CA ASP A 66 -11.55 9.68 6.46
C ASP A 66 -11.03 10.21 5.11
N SER A 67 -11.28 11.49 4.83
CA SER A 67 -10.86 12.14 3.58
C SER A 67 -9.35 12.34 3.45
N SER A 68 -8.59 12.13 4.53
CA SER A 68 -7.13 12.14 4.50
C SER A 68 -6.55 10.92 3.77
N PHE A 69 -7.28 9.81 3.65
CA PHE A 69 -6.82 8.66 2.87
C PHE A 69 -6.81 9.01 1.38
N SER A 70 -5.64 8.87 0.75
CA SER A 70 -5.46 9.07 -0.68
C SER A 70 -5.68 7.78 -1.48
N HIS A 71 -5.25 7.79 -2.75
CA HIS A 71 -5.20 6.61 -3.60
C HIS A 71 -4.38 5.49 -2.94
N GLY A 72 -4.91 4.27 -2.97
CA GLY A 72 -4.25 3.10 -2.42
C GLY A 72 -3.29 2.44 -3.40
N VAL A 73 -2.29 1.73 -2.88
CA VAL A 73 -1.32 0.99 -3.70
C VAL A 73 -1.35 -0.48 -3.33
N VAL A 74 -1.52 -1.36 -4.32
CA VAL A 74 -1.32 -2.80 -4.17
C VAL A 74 0.01 -3.19 -4.79
N ILE A 75 0.91 -3.69 -3.96
CA ILE A 75 2.15 -4.34 -4.38
C ILE A 75 1.92 -5.84 -4.34
N TYR A 76 2.08 -6.53 -5.46
CA TYR A 76 1.87 -7.98 -5.51
C TYR A 76 2.81 -8.70 -6.49
N PHE A 77 2.81 -10.02 -6.45
CA PHE A 77 3.75 -10.88 -7.18
C PHE A 77 3.19 -11.42 -8.51
N GLY A 78 2.16 -10.78 -9.06
CA GLY A 78 1.57 -11.11 -10.36
C GLY A 78 1.91 -10.08 -11.43
N GLU A 79 1.66 -10.40 -12.70
CA GLU A 79 2.16 -9.62 -13.85
C GLU A 79 1.29 -8.43 -14.26
N LEU A 80 0.01 -8.40 -13.86
CA LEU A 80 -0.89 -7.28 -14.18
C LEU A 80 -0.48 -6.01 -13.41
N GLU A 81 -0.20 -4.94 -14.14
CA GLU A 81 -0.07 -3.57 -13.61
C GLU A 81 -1.19 -2.72 -14.18
N THR A 82 -1.93 -2.02 -13.33
CA THR A 82 -3.07 -1.21 -13.77
C THR A 82 -3.45 -0.18 -12.71
N ALA A 83 -4.20 0.84 -13.11
CA ALA A 83 -4.74 1.86 -12.22
C ALA A 83 -6.27 1.85 -12.30
N PHE A 84 -6.89 1.96 -11.13
CA PHE A 84 -8.31 2.20 -10.92
C PHE A 84 -8.48 3.62 -10.37
N GLU A 85 -9.74 4.05 -10.22
CA GLU A 85 -10.08 5.38 -9.70
C GLU A 85 -9.51 5.64 -8.30
N ASP A 86 -9.52 4.65 -7.42
CA ASP A 86 -9.10 4.79 -6.02
C ASP A 86 -7.77 4.08 -5.69
N SER A 87 -7.16 3.41 -6.67
CA SER A 87 -6.07 2.48 -6.40
C SER A 87 -5.15 2.19 -7.59
N THR A 88 -3.91 1.80 -7.31
CA THR A 88 -2.94 1.36 -8.32
C THR A 88 -2.37 0.00 -7.95
N ILE A 89 -2.25 -0.89 -8.95
CA ILE A 89 -1.66 -2.22 -8.81
C ILE A 89 -0.32 -2.22 -9.52
N ILE A 90 0.72 -2.57 -8.77
CA ILE A 90 2.10 -2.62 -9.23
C ILE A 90 2.73 -3.98 -8.93
N ASN A 91 3.50 -4.49 -9.88
CA ASN A 91 4.27 -5.71 -9.69
C ASN A 91 5.44 -5.42 -8.74
N PHE A 92 5.69 -6.34 -7.81
CA PHE A 92 6.77 -6.23 -6.83
C PHE A 92 8.16 -6.08 -7.50
N SER A 93 8.40 -6.79 -8.60
CA SER A 93 9.65 -6.75 -9.35
C SER A 93 9.91 -5.37 -9.97
N SER A 94 8.86 -4.65 -10.39
CA SER A 94 8.98 -3.29 -10.93
C SER A 94 9.50 -2.31 -9.89
N ILE A 95 9.09 -2.45 -8.63
CA ILE A 95 9.57 -1.59 -7.53
C ILE A 95 11.02 -1.90 -7.18
N SER A 96 11.40 -3.18 -7.19
CA SER A 96 12.76 -3.61 -6.84
C SER A 96 13.85 -3.05 -7.77
N LYS A 97 13.48 -2.66 -9.00
CA LYS A 97 14.40 -2.08 -9.99
C LYS A 97 14.67 -0.58 -9.77
N SER A 98 13.89 0.11 -8.94
CA SER A 98 14.01 1.56 -8.72
C SER A 98 14.56 1.94 -7.34
N ILE A 99 15.04 0.97 -6.55
CA ILE A 99 15.62 1.21 -5.22
C ILE A 99 17.14 1.15 -5.28
#